data_AF-C7Q3W6-F1
#
_entry.id   AF-C7Q3W6-F1
#
_cell.length_a   1.000
_cell.length_b   1.000
_cell.length_c   1.000
_cell.angle_alpha   90.00
_cell.angle_beta   90.00
_cell.angle_gamma   90.00
#
_symmetry.space_group_name_H-M   'P 1'
#
loop_
_entity.id
_entity.type
_entity.pdbx_description
1 polymer ?
#
loop_
_entity_poly.entity_id
_entity_poly.type
_entity_poly.pdbx_seq_one_letter_code
_entity_poly.pdbx_strand_id
1 'polypeptide(L)'
;MSWVEDWTVVAACRGMDPDELFVQGAAQNRAKTVCSGCPVRTECLADALDNRVEYGVWGGMTERERRALLRRRPEVRSWRQFLESAKEHYERSGAERTGGELGAAAEVDPRFAAATQGAIPRQRNEAGSFGRA
;
A
#
# COMPACT_ATOMS: atom_id res chain seq x y z
N MET A 1 -1.58 12.80 -15.23
CA MET A 1 -2.94 12.43 -15.72
C MET A 1 -3.92 12.68 -14.58
N SER A 2 -5.07 13.31 -14.84
CA SER A 2 -6.06 13.68 -13.80
C SER A 2 -6.53 12.46 -12.98
N TRP A 3 -6.92 12.69 -11.73
CA TRP A 3 -7.56 11.72 -10.85
C TRP A 3 -8.65 10.89 -11.56
N VAL A 4 -8.70 9.58 -11.27
CA VAL A 4 -9.78 8.70 -11.77
C VAL A 4 -10.90 8.66 -10.73
N GLU A 5 -11.98 9.42 -10.96
CA GLU A 5 -13.13 9.45 -10.05
C GLU A 5 -13.77 8.06 -9.91
N ASP A 6 -14.02 7.36 -11.03
CA ASP A 6 -14.59 6.01 -11.03
C ASP A 6 -13.52 4.91 -11.00
N TRP A 7 -12.57 5.01 -10.07
CA TRP A 7 -11.44 4.06 -9.99
C TRP A 7 -11.90 2.59 -9.85
N THR A 8 -13.09 2.34 -9.30
CA THR A 8 -13.64 0.98 -9.12
C THR A 8 -13.87 0.23 -10.43
N VAL A 9 -14.03 0.93 -11.56
CA VAL A 9 -14.28 0.29 -12.87
C VAL A 9 -13.00 -0.23 -13.52
N VAL A 10 -11.85 0.34 -13.15
CA VAL A 10 -10.51 0.00 -13.67
C VAL A 10 -9.67 -0.78 -12.65
N ALA A 11 -10.23 -1.06 -11.47
CA ALA A 11 -9.55 -1.81 -10.43
C ALA A 11 -9.31 -3.28 -10.87
N ALA A 12 -8.05 -3.72 -10.80
CA ALA A 12 -7.68 -5.09 -11.17
C ALA A 12 -8.36 -6.17 -10.30
N CYS A 13 -8.70 -5.84 -9.05
CA CYS A 13 -9.37 -6.75 -8.12
C CYS A 13 -10.89 -6.87 -8.37
N ARG A 14 -11.49 -6.09 -9.27
CA ARG A 14 -12.94 -6.09 -9.53
C ARG A 14 -13.49 -7.46 -9.94
N GLY A 15 -12.68 -8.27 -10.64
CA GLY A 15 -13.06 -9.60 -11.10
C GLY A 15 -12.86 -10.73 -10.07
N MET A 16 -12.38 -10.42 -8.87
CA MET A 16 -12.17 -11.41 -7.81
C MET A 16 -13.39 -11.55 -6.91
N ASP A 17 -13.45 -12.65 -6.18
CA ASP A 17 -14.42 -12.82 -5.11
C ASP A 17 -14.20 -11.75 -4.02
N PRO A 18 -15.24 -10.97 -3.64
CA PRO A 18 -15.15 -10.01 -2.54
C PRO A 18 -14.60 -10.62 -1.25
N ASP A 19 -14.95 -11.87 -0.94
CA ASP A 19 -14.54 -12.53 0.31
C ASP A 19 -13.02 -12.69 0.39
N GLU A 20 -12.34 -12.82 -0.76
CA GLU A 20 -10.87 -12.89 -0.82
C GLU A 20 -10.18 -11.56 -0.47
N LEU A 21 -10.88 -10.43 -0.61
CA LEU A 21 -10.36 -9.09 -0.32
C LEU A 21 -10.55 -8.69 1.15
N PHE A 22 -11.54 -9.28 1.83
CA PHE A 22 -11.89 -9.01 3.23
C PHE A 22 -11.36 -10.05 4.23
N VAL A 23 -10.47 -10.94 3.80
CA VAL A 23 -9.81 -11.93 4.67
C VAL A 23 -8.89 -11.31 5.73
N GLN A 24 -8.56 -12.09 6.77
CA GLN A 24 -7.64 -11.70 7.84
C GLN A 24 -6.30 -12.47 7.80
N GLY A 25 -5.30 -11.92 8.49
CA GLY A 25 -4.02 -12.60 8.69
C GLY A 25 -3.25 -12.89 7.41
N ALA A 26 -2.66 -14.08 7.31
CA ALA A 26 -1.81 -14.48 6.18
C ALA A 26 -2.54 -14.48 4.83
N ALA A 27 -3.86 -14.66 4.83
CA ALA A 27 -4.66 -14.66 3.61
C ALA A 27 -4.66 -13.28 2.90
N GLN A 28 -4.41 -12.19 3.63
CA GLN A 28 -4.30 -10.84 3.05
C GLN A 28 -3.13 -10.71 2.07
N ASN A 29 -2.13 -11.59 2.14
CA ASN A 29 -0.98 -11.59 1.23
C ASN A 29 -1.39 -11.85 -0.23
N ARG A 30 -2.45 -12.65 -0.45
CA ARG A 30 -2.98 -12.91 -1.79
C ARG A 30 -3.60 -11.64 -2.38
N ALA A 31 -4.46 -10.97 -1.64
CA ALA A 31 -5.05 -9.70 -2.05
C ALA A 31 -3.97 -8.62 -2.29
N LYS A 32 -2.95 -8.54 -1.44
CA LYS A 32 -1.80 -7.63 -1.65
C LYS A 32 -1.08 -7.85 -2.96
N THR A 33 -0.90 -9.13 -3.35
CA THR A 33 -0.22 -9.49 -4.60
C THR A 33 -1.00 -8.95 -5.79
N VAL A 34 -2.32 -9.09 -5.80
CA VAL A 34 -3.19 -8.54 -6.85
C VAL A 34 -3.14 -7.02 -6.85
N CYS A 35 -3.20 -6.39 -5.68
CA CYS A 35 -3.12 -4.94 -5.57
C CYS A 35 -1.80 -4.39 -6.12
N SER A 36 -0.68 -5.13 -6.14
CA SER A 36 0.64 -4.61 -6.50
C SER A 36 0.73 -4.03 -7.92
N GLY A 37 0.06 -4.66 -8.88
CA GLY A 37 0.04 -4.26 -10.29
C GLY A 37 -1.19 -3.45 -10.71
N CYS A 38 -2.04 -3.06 -9.77
CA CYS A 38 -3.27 -2.32 -10.10
C CYS A 38 -2.92 -0.86 -10.51
N PRO A 39 -3.49 -0.35 -11.62
CA PRO A 39 -3.20 1.02 -12.08
C PRO A 39 -3.79 2.10 -11.17
N VAL A 40 -4.82 1.77 -10.38
CA VAL A 40 -5.56 2.71 -9.51
C VAL A 40 -5.31 2.49 -8.01
N ARG A 41 -4.11 2.03 -7.66
CA ARG A 41 -3.76 1.78 -6.25
C ARG A 41 -3.84 3.04 -5.40
N THR A 42 -3.42 4.17 -5.96
CA THR A 42 -3.33 5.45 -5.25
C THR A 42 -4.72 5.97 -4.93
N GLU A 43 -5.62 5.91 -5.91
CA GLU A 43 -7.02 6.32 -5.82
C GLU A 43 -7.78 5.43 -4.83
N CYS A 44 -7.64 4.11 -4.97
CA CYS A 44 -8.20 3.12 -4.04
C CYS A 44 -7.71 3.33 -2.59
N LEU A 45 -6.43 3.62 -2.39
CA LEU A 45 -5.87 3.86 -1.06
C LEU A 45 -6.38 5.16 -0.45
N ALA A 46 -6.44 6.23 -1.24
CA ALA A 46 -6.94 7.52 -0.78
C ALA A 46 -8.38 7.42 -0.28
N ASP A 47 -9.26 6.80 -1.07
CA ASP A 47 -10.66 6.60 -0.68
C ASP A 47 -10.76 5.76 0.59
N ALA A 48 -9.93 4.73 0.76
CA ALA A 48 -9.92 3.93 1.98
C ALA A 48 -9.46 4.71 3.23
N LEU A 49 -8.51 5.64 3.06
CA LEU A 49 -7.99 6.48 4.15
C LEU A 49 -8.96 7.61 4.51
N ASP A 50 -9.55 8.27 3.51
CA ASP A 50 -10.53 9.34 3.68
C ASP A 50 -11.82 8.82 4.33
N ASN A 51 -12.33 7.67 3.88
CA ASN A 51 -13.51 7.01 4.45
C ASN A 51 -13.21 6.19 5.72
N ARG A 52 -11.93 6.11 6.15
CA ARG A 52 -11.48 5.33 7.31
C ARG A 52 -11.97 3.89 7.29
N VAL A 53 -11.92 3.25 6.12
CA VAL A 53 -12.39 1.87 5.95
C VAL A 53 -11.62 0.93 6.87
N GLU A 54 -12.34 0.20 7.72
CA GLU A 54 -11.76 -0.60 8.79
C GLU A 54 -11.34 -2.00 8.37
N TYR A 55 -11.86 -2.53 7.26
CA TYR A 55 -11.62 -3.93 6.87
C TYR A 55 -11.04 -4.07 5.46
N GLY A 56 -10.44 -5.22 5.19
CA GLY A 56 -9.91 -5.60 3.88
C GLY A 56 -8.61 -4.93 3.46
N VAL A 57 -8.13 -5.34 2.28
CA VAL A 57 -6.91 -4.83 1.64
C VAL A 57 -7.27 -3.76 0.61
N TRP A 58 -6.67 -2.58 0.74
CA TRP A 58 -6.94 -1.41 -0.10
C TRP A 58 -5.63 -0.81 -0.59
N GLY A 59 -5.47 -0.62 -1.90
CA GLY A 59 -4.22 -0.11 -2.50
C GLY A 59 -2.96 -0.93 -2.19
N GLY A 60 -3.11 -2.17 -1.71
CA GLY A 60 -2.01 -3.01 -1.24
C GLY A 60 -1.66 -2.85 0.25
N MET A 61 -2.45 -2.08 1.02
CA MET A 61 -2.28 -1.91 2.46
C MET A 61 -3.38 -2.62 3.25
N THR A 62 -2.99 -3.29 4.33
CA THR A 62 -3.94 -3.86 5.30
C THR A 62 -4.52 -2.78 6.20
N GLU A 63 -5.62 -3.10 6.88
CA GLU A 63 -6.18 -2.27 7.96
C GLU A 63 -5.10 -1.78 8.94
N ARG A 64 -4.25 -2.70 9.42
CA ARG A 64 -3.22 -2.37 10.42
C ARG A 64 -2.23 -1.34 9.90
N GLU A 65 -1.84 -1.47 8.63
CA GLU A 65 -0.92 -0.54 7.95
C GLU A 65 -1.58 0.82 7.73
N ARG A 66 -2.85 0.86 7.28
CA ARG A 66 -3.61 2.10 7.13
C ARG A 66 -3.78 2.83 8.46
N ARG A 67 -4.16 2.12 9.52
CA ARG A 67 -4.30 2.70 10.86
C ARG A 67 -2.97 3.24 11.40
N ALA A 68 -1.86 2.56 11.12
CA ALA A 68 -0.53 3.05 11.46
C ALA A 68 -0.18 4.33 10.68
N LEU A 69 -0.56 4.43 9.41
CA LEU A 69 -0.35 5.61 8.59
C LEU A 69 -1.14 6.82 9.11
N LEU A 70 -2.44 6.63 9.40
CA LEU A 70 -3.30 7.67 9.97
C LEU A 70 -2.77 8.21 11.30
N ARG A 71 -2.20 7.35 12.15
CA ARG A 71 -1.56 7.80 13.41
C ARG A 71 -0.27 8.56 13.20
N ARG A 72 0.50 8.27 12.14
CA ARG A 72 1.78 8.94 11.84
C ARG A 72 1.58 10.31 11.21
N ARG A 73 0.44 10.53 10.55
CA ARG A 73 0.13 11.79 9.84
C ARG A 73 -1.26 12.31 10.19
N PRO A 74 -1.48 12.71 11.45
CA PRO A 74 -2.77 13.28 11.88
C PRO A 74 -3.11 14.63 11.22
N GLU A 75 -2.11 15.31 10.64
CA GLU A 75 -2.24 16.62 9.99
C GLU A 75 -2.89 16.58 8.61
N VAL A 76 -2.90 15.41 7.94
CA VAL A 76 -3.44 15.26 6.60
C VAL A 76 -4.96 15.23 6.65
N ARG A 77 -5.61 16.28 6.10
CA ARG A 77 -7.08 16.43 6.08
C ARG A 77 -7.74 15.80 4.84
N SER A 78 -7.01 15.66 3.74
CA SER A 78 -7.49 15.02 2.51
C SER A 78 -6.37 14.14 1.95
N TRP A 79 -6.58 12.83 2.02
CA TRP A 79 -5.64 11.85 1.47
C TRP A 79 -5.68 11.84 -0.05
N ARG A 80 -6.84 12.10 -0.66
CA ARG A 80 -6.97 12.35 -2.10
C ARG A 80 -6.00 13.42 -2.59
N GLN A 81 -6.09 14.65 -2.06
CA GLN A 81 -5.23 15.76 -2.48
C GLN A 81 -3.74 15.47 -2.23
N PHE A 82 -3.44 14.88 -1.07
CA PHE A 82 -2.06 14.56 -0.69
C PHE A 82 -1.43 13.54 -1.64
N LEU A 83 -2.15 12.46 -1.95
CA LEU A 83 -1.67 11.39 -2.81
C LEU A 83 -1.68 11.77 -4.30
N GLU A 84 -2.65 12.58 -4.73
CA GLU A 84 -2.67 13.15 -6.08
C GLU A 84 -1.44 14.01 -6.34
N SER A 85 -1.14 14.95 -5.44
CA SER A 85 0.06 15.79 -5.52
C SER A 85 1.33 14.92 -5.58
N ALA A 86 1.42 13.88 -4.73
CA ALA A 86 2.56 12.97 -4.74
C ALA A 86 2.71 12.18 -6.05
N LYS A 87 1.59 11.74 -6.65
CA LYS A 87 1.55 11.06 -7.95
C LYS A 87 2.04 11.99 -9.05
N GLU A 88 1.55 13.23 -9.11
CA GLU A 88 1.98 14.22 -10.10
C GLU A 88 3.47 14.55 -10.01
N HIS A 89 4.01 14.69 -8.79
CA HIS A 89 5.44 14.89 -8.59
C HIS A 89 6.26 13.69 -9.08
N TYR A 90 5.81 12.48 -8.83
CA TYR A 90 6.46 11.27 -9.35
C TYR A 90 6.37 11.18 -10.87
N GLU A 91 5.20 11.46 -11.46
CA GLU A 91 5.03 11.49 -12.92
C GLU A 91 5.93 12.55 -13.58
N ARG A 92 6.04 13.75 -12.99
CA ARG A 92 6.90 14.84 -13.48
C ARG A 92 8.38 14.48 -13.41
N SER A 93 8.84 14.00 -12.25
CA SER A 93 10.23 13.55 -12.06
C SER A 93 10.56 12.28 -12.85
N GLY A 94 9.56 11.45 -13.15
CA GLY A 94 9.66 10.36 -14.11
C GLY A 94 9.86 10.90 -15.52
N ALA A 95 8.98 11.78 -15.98
CA ALA A 95 9.02 12.39 -17.31
C ALA A 95 10.31 13.17 -17.57
N GLU A 96 10.84 13.88 -16.57
CA GLU A 96 12.14 14.57 -16.64
C GLU A 96 13.31 13.58 -16.84
N ARG A 97 13.21 12.36 -16.30
CA ARG A 97 14.21 11.29 -16.52
C ARG A 97 14.06 10.60 -17.86
N THR A 98 12.85 10.52 -18.41
CA THR A 98 12.57 9.87 -19.71
C THR A 98 12.86 10.74 -20.93
N GLY A 99 13.28 12.00 -20.74
CA GLY A 99 13.62 12.94 -21.82
C GLY A 99 14.92 12.64 -22.59
N GLY A 100 15.65 11.56 -22.25
CA GLY A 100 16.81 11.07 -22.98
C GLY A 100 16.60 9.63 -23.44
N GLU A 101 16.27 9.47 -24.73
CA GLU A 101 16.30 8.23 -25.53
C GLU A 101 15.52 6.99 -25.06
N LEU A 102 14.49 6.68 -25.86
CA LEU A 102 13.83 5.40 -26.15
C LEU A 102 14.45 4.12 -25.54
N GLY A 103 13.65 3.38 -24.75
CA GLY A 103 13.75 1.91 -24.69
C GLY A 103 13.43 1.25 -23.36
N ALA A 104 12.41 0.38 -23.40
CA ALA A 104 12.22 -0.81 -22.57
C ALA A 104 11.80 -0.65 -21.08
N ALA A 105 10.57 -1.11 -20.85
CA ALA A 105 10.12 -1.94 -19.73
C ALA A 105 10.35 -1.46 -18.28
N ALA A 106 9.25 -1.04 -17.67
CA ALA A 106 8.72 -1.67 -16.45
C ALA A 106 9.75 -2.13 -15.39
N GLU A 107 10.29 -1.20 -14.60
CA GLU A 107 10.79 -1.52 -13.27
C GLU A 107 10.25 -0.49 -12.28
N VAL A 108 9.23 -0.94 -11.53
CA VAL A 108 8.72 -0.22 -10.36
C VAL A 108 9.84 -0.15 -9.32
N ASP A 109 10.32 1.06 -9.07
CA ASP A 109 11.46 1.35 -8.20
C ASP A 109 11.25 0.76 -6.78
N PRO A 110 12.13 -0.15 -6.30
CA PRO A 110 11.99 -0.84 -5.03
C PRO A 110 12.10 0.08 -3.79
N ARG A 111 12.40 1.37 -3.94
CA ARG A 111 12.47 2.32 -2.81
C ARG A 111 11.11 2.64 -2.18
N PHE A 112 9.99 2.37 -2.86
CA PHE A 112 8.66 2.45 -2.24
C PHE A 112 8.39 1.31 -1.23
N ALA A 113 9.19 0.23 -1.27
CA ALA A 113 9.11 -0.90 -0.34
C ALA A 113 9.93 -0.69 0.97
N ALA A 114 10.71 0.39 1.07
CA ALA A 114 11.69 0.58 2.14
C ALA A 114 11.24 1.51 3.29
N ALA A 115 9.96 1.87 3.40
CA ALA A 115 9.46 2.76 4.46
C ALA A 115 8.72 2.06 5.64
N THR A 116 8.74 0.73 5.71
CA THR A 116 8.02 -0.02 6.77
C THR A 116 8.77 -1.17 7.43
N GLN A 117 10.07 -1.32 7.20
CA GLN A 117 10.88 -2.32 7.92
C GLN A 117 11.68 -1.65 9.05
N GLY A 118 10.96 -1.11 10.03
CA GLY A 118 11.51 -0.90 11.36
C GLY A 118 11.60 -2.25 12.06
N ALA A 119 12.78 -2.84 12.06
CA ALA A 119 13.09 -4.03 12.84
C ALA A 119 12.83 -3.74 14.33
N ILE A 120 11.89 -4.48 14.93
CA ILE A 120 11.73 -4.55 16.38
C ILE A 120 12.74 -5.60 16.87
N PRO A 121 13.74 -5.26 17.70
CA PRO A 121 14.57 -6.27 18.34
C PRO A 121 13.69 -7.08 19.30
N ARG A 122 13.49 -8.36 18.99
CA ARG A 122 12.86 -9.32 19.91
C ARG A 122 13.78 -9.51 21.12
N GLN A 123 13.27 -9.16 22.29
CA GLN A 123 13.85 -9.50 23.58
C GLN A 123 13.90 -11.02 23.72
N ARG A 124 15.11 -11.54 24.02
CA ARG A 124 15.35 -12.94 24.35
C ARG A 124 15.02 -13.15 25.83
N ASN A 125 13.83 -13.68 26.09
CA ASN A 125 13.46 -14.23 27.40
C ASN A 125 13.45 -15.75 27.27
N GLU A 126 14.48 -16.41 27.81
CA GLU A 126 14.45 -17.85 28.10
C GLU A 126 14.56 -18.01 29.62
N ALA A 127 13.39 -18.23 30.23
CA ALA A 127 13.27 -18.74 31.57
C ALA A 127 13.31 -20.28 31.51
N GLY A 128 13.98 -20.90 32.48
CA GLY A 128 13.65 -22.24 32.92
C GLY A 128 14.60 -23.37 32.50
N SER A 129 15.78 -23.44 33.12
CA SER A 129 16.46 -24.73 33.30
C SER A 129 15.89 -25.40 34.56
N PHE A 130 14.84 -26.19 34.37
CA PHE A 130 14.32 -27.11 35.38
C PHE A 130 15.01 -28.47 35.21
N GLY A 131 15.82 -28.85 36.21
CA GLY A 131 15.85 -30.19 36.81
C GLY A 131 16.37 -31.41 36.03
N ARG A 132 17.49 -31.95 36.55
CA ARG A 132 17.72 -33.37 36.96
C ARG A 132 17.57 -34.48 35.91
N ALA A 133 18.66 -35.23 35.72
CA ALA A 133 18.80 -36.62 36.14
C ALA A 133 20.28 -36.96 36.31
#